data_AF-A0A2A8V9C1-F1
#
_entry.id   AF-A0A2A8V9C1-F1
#
_cell.length_a   1.000
_cell.length_b   1.000
_cell.length_c   1.000
_cell.angle_alpha   90.00
_cell.angle_beta   90.00
_cell.angle_gamma   90.00
#
_symmetry.space_group_name_H-M   'P 1'
#
loop_
_entity.id
_entity.type
_entity.pdbx_description
1 polymer ?
#
loop_
_entity_poly.entity_id
_entity_poly.type
_entity_poly.pdbx_seq_one_letter_code
_entity_poly.pdbx_strand_id
1 'polypeptide(L)'
;MKRVDLLLNALDSTFDKESWYAPFKHAIEGLTAEQAMWKPSGEVTNTIWENVNHLTYYKERLAANLEGREWTNNLDGGETFYLTNQSNDEKEWKKVVERSENAQRNLRQVLSAITEKELEQNSLEGKLLDIMLHDAYHTGQIIQLRKMQGAWPANR
;
A
#
# COMPACT_ATOMS: atom_id res chain seq x y z
N MET A 1 1.21 16.92 20.49
CA MET A 1 1.05 16.55 19.06
C MET A 1 -0.45 16.40 18.82
N LYS A 2 -1.02 16.95 17.74
CA LYS A 2 -2.45 16.73 17.46
C LYS A 2 -2.66 15.27 17.05
N ARG A 3 -3.86 14.72 17.25
CA ARG A 3 -4.16 13.32 16.88
C ARG A 3 -3.92 13.06 15.39
N VAL A 4 -4.32 14.00 14.53
CA VAL A 4 -4.07 13.93 13.08
C VAL A 4 -2.58 13.86 12.77
N ASP A 5 -1.72 14.61 13.48
CA ASP A 5 -0.27 14.55 13.27
C ASP A 5 0.31 13.17 13.63
N LEU A 6 -0.22 12.51 14.68
CA LEU A 6 0.18 11.15 15.04
C LEU A 6 -0.18 10.15 13.95
N LEU A 7 -1.38 10.26 13.38
CA LEU A 7 -1.85 9.41 12.28
C LEU A 7 -1.07 9.66 10.99
N LEU A 8 -0.74 10.91 10.68
CA LEU A 8 0.12 11.23 9.54
C LEU A 8 1.53 10.67 9.72
N ASN A 9 2.10 10.74 10.93
CA ASN A 9 3.39 10.12 11.22
C ASN A 9 3.35 8.60 11.08
N ALA A 10 2.27 7.96 11.54
CA ALA A 10 2.06 6.54 11.37
C ALA A 10 1.93 6.16 9.88
N LEU A 11 1.13 6.91 9.12
CA LEU A 11 0.97 6.73 7.66
C LEU A 11 2.29 6.91 6.91
N ASP A 12 3.11 7.89 7.28
CA ASP A 12 4.43 8.09 6.69
C ASP A 12 5.34 6.89 7.03
N SER A 13 5.22 6.35 8.24
CA SER A 13 6.03 5.21 8.67
C SER A 13 5.70 3.89 7.97
N THR A 14 4.48 3.77 7.43
CA THR A 14 4.13 2.61 6.61
C THR A 14 4.65 2.72 5.18
N PHE A 15 5.03 3.91 4.73
CA PHE A 15 5.33 4.17 3.33
C PHE A 15 6.78 4.52 3.03
N ASP A 16 7.37 5.56 3.62
CA ASP A 16 8.74 5.99 3.30
C ASP A 16 9.62 6.34 4.50
N LYS A 17 9.07 6.54 5.69
CA LYS A 17 9.85 6.82 6.90
C LYS A 17 10.10 5.56 7.71
N GLU A 18 11.28 4.99 7.58
CA GLU A 18 11.61 3.78 8.32
C GLU A 18 11.51 3.95 9.84
N SER A 19 10.99 2.90 10.48
CA SER A 19 10.77 2.81 11.92
C SER A 19 11.04 1.37 12.37
N TRP A 20 10.04 0.66 12.90
CA TRP A 20 10.16 -0.74 13.35
C TRP A 20 10.29 -1.77 12.23
N TYR A 21 10.06 -1.38 10.97
CA TYR A 21 10.20 -2.24 9.80
C TYR A 21 10.52 -1.42 8.55
N ALA A 22 10.98 -2.11 7.49
CA ALA A 22 11.21 -1.51 6.19
C ALA A 22 9.87 -1.06 5.59
N PRO A 23 9.68 0.24 5.30
CA PRO A 23 8.41 0.76 4.83
C PRO A 23 8.16 0.37 3.36
N PHE A 24 6.90 0.49 2.91
CA PHE A 24 6.44 0.00 1.61
C PHE A 24 7.30 0.45 0.42
N LYS A 25 7.69 1.73 0.37
CA LYS A 25 8.50 2.28 -0.72
C LYS A 25 9.84 1.55 -0.86
N HIS A 26 10.53 1.30 0.26
CA HIS A 26 11.75 0.49 0.25
C HIS A 26 11.46 -0.98 -0.09
N ALA A 27 10.31 -1.50 0.36
CA ALA A 27 9.90 -2.88 0.07
C ALA A 27 9.72 -3.15 -1.43
N ILE A 28 9.36 -2.15 -2.24
CA ILE A 28 9.16 -2.30 -3.69
C ILE A 28 10.30 -1.73 -4.55
N GLU A 29 11.27 -1.06 -3.92
CA GLU A 29 12.34 -0.36 -4.62
C GLU A 29 13.24 -1.31 -5.44
N GLY A 30 13.49 -0.94 -6.70
CA GLY A 30 14.40 -1.64 -7.60
C GLY A 30 13.92 -3.00 -8.10
N LEU A 31 12.66 -3.37 -7.85
CA LEU A 31 12.08 -4.60 -8.39
C LEU A 31 11.83 -4.49 -9.89
N THR A 32 12.16 -5.56 -10.60
CA THR A 32 11.74 -5.80 -11.99
C THR A 32 10.32 -6.34 -12.06
N ALA A 33 9.69 -6.27 -13.23
CA ALA A 33 8.38 -6.87 -13.48
C ALA A 33 8.41 -8.40 -13.26
N GLU A 34 9.49 -9.07 -13.67
CA GLU A 34 9.68 -10.50 -13.46
C GLU A 34 9.70 -10.86 -11.97
N GLN A 35 10.44 -10.11 -11.16
CA GLN A 35 10.47 -10.30 -9.70
C GLN A 35 9.12 -9.98 -9.05
N ALA A 36 8.40 -8.99 -9.59
CA ALA A 36 7.10 -8.59 -9.09
C ALA A 36 6.02 -9.66 -9.35
N MET A 37 6.11 -10.33 -10.50
CA MET A 37 5.22 -11.42 -10.94
C MET A 37 5.59 -12.79 -10.39
N TRP A 38 6.80 -12.93 -9.86
CA TRP A 38 7.29 -14.20 -9.34
C TRP A 38 6.43 -14.71 -8.18
N LYS A 39 6.24 -16.04 -8.14
CA LYS A 39 5.51 -16.76 -7.11
C LYS A 39 6.25 -18.04 -6.74
N PRO A 40 6.33 -18.41 -5.45
CA PRO A 40 6.90 -19.69 -5.05
C PRO A 40 6.03 -20.86 -5.54
N SER A 41 6.70 -21.96 -5.86
CA SER A 41 6.08 -23.18 -6.39
C SER A 41 5.09 -23.80 -5.41
N GLY A 42 3.85 -24.05 -5.85
CA GLY A 42 2.88 -24.83 -5.08
C GLY A 42 2.12 -24.07 -3.98
N GLU A 43 2.20 -22.73 -3.92
CA GLU A 43 1.57 -21.94 -2.86
C GLU A 43 0.43 -21.01 -3.33
N VAL A 44 -0.54 -20.79 -2.43
CA VAL A 44 -1.67 -19.84 -2.56
C VAL A 44 -1.25 -18.43 -2.11
N THR A 45 0.00 -18.03 -2.35
CA THR A 45 0.48 -16.70 -1.95
C THR A 45 0.25 -15.66 -3.04
N ASN A 46 -0.02 -14.41 -2.67
CA ASN A 46 -0.11 -13.33 -3.65
C ASN A 46 1.29 -12.91 -4.12
N THR A 47 1.45 -12.58 -5.40
CA THR A 47 2.69 -12.02 -5.94
C THR A 47 2.97 -10.64 -5.34
N ILE A 48 4.17 -10.10 -5.56
CA ILE A 48 4.46 -8.73 -5.12
C ILE A 48 3.55 -7.74 -5.89
N TRP A 49 3.36 -7.95 -7.19
CA TRP A 49 2.45 -7.14 -8.00
C TRP A 49 1.03 -7.13 -7.43
N GLU A 50 0.52 -8.31 -7.09
CA GLU A 50 -0.81 -8.47 -6.49
C GLU A 50 -0.92 -7.72 -5.16
N ASN A 51 0.07 -7.84 -4.28
CA ASN A 51 0.08 -7.09 -3.02
C ASN A 51 0.13 -5.57 -3.24
N VAL A 52 0.90 -5.07 -4.22
CA VAL A 52 0.93 -3.64 -4.57
C VAL A 52 -0.43 -3.17 -5.07
N ASN A 53 -1.09 -3.94 -5.94
CA ASN A 53 -2.45 -3.66 -6.40
C ASN A 53 -3.44 -3.56 -5.24
N HIS A 54 -3.41 -4.55 -4.34
CA HIS A 54 -4.28 -4.63 -3.18
C HIS A 54 -4.13 -3.41 -2.27
N LEU A 55 -2.89 -3.05 -1.90
CA LEU A 55 -2.62 -1.89 -1.07
C LEU A 55 -3.00 -0.58 -1.77
N THR A 56 -2.74 -0.47 -3.07
CA THR A 56 -3.12 0.71 -3.87
C THR A 56 -4.63 0.92 -3.86
N TYR A 57 -5.41 -0.15 -4.06
CA TYR A 57 -6.87 -0.10 -4.06
C TYR A 57 -7.43 0.51 -2.77
N TYR A 58 -7.00 0.00 -1.61
CA TYR A 58 -7.56 0.46 -0.33
C TYR A 58 -7.17 1.91 -0.01
N LYS A 59 -5.96 2.34 -0.40
CA LYS A 59 -5.55 3.75 -0.29
C LYS A 59 -6.41 4.66 -1.17
N GLU A 60 -6.62 4.30 -2.43
CA GLU A 60 -7.45 5.08 -3.36
C GLU A 60 -8.91 5.16 -2.91
N ARG A 61 -9.47 4.01 -2.47
CA ARG A 61 -10.85 3.94 -1.95
C ARG A 61 -11.01 4.80 -0.71
N LEU A 62 -10.06 4.73 0.23
CA LEU A 62 -10.11 5.53 1.45
C LEU A 62 -10.01 7.02 1.13
N ALA A 63 -9.08 7.42 0.26
CA ALA A 63 -8.95 8.82 -0.14
C ALA A 63 -10.24 9.33 -0.80
N ALA A 64 -10.84 8.58 -1.73
CA ALA A 64 -12.10 8.95 -2.36
C ALA A 64 -13.24 9.15 -1.35
N ASN A 65 -13.36 8.23 -0.39
CA ASN A 65 -14.37 8.32 0.68
C ASN A 65 -14.18 9.56 1.55
N LEU A 66 -12.93 9.87 1.92
CA LEU A 66 -12.60 11.04 2.73
C LEU A 66 -12.83 12.36 1.98
N GLU A 67 -12.66 12.36 0.66
CA GLU A 67 -12.95 13.51 -0.21
C GLU A 67 -14.45 13.64 -0.55
N GLY A 68 -15.29 12.70 -0.10
CA GLY A 68 -16.71 12.65 -0.45
C GLY A 68 -16.96 12.37 -1.94
N ARG A 69 -15.98 11.81 -2.66
CA ARG A 69 -16.12 11.41 -4.06
C ARG A 69 -16.72 10.01 -4.16
N GLU A 70 -17.52 9.78 -5.19
CA GLU A 70 -18.04 8.44 -5.49
C GLU A 70 -16.88 7.48 -5.83
N TRP A 71 -16.90 6.29 -5.22
CA TRP A 71 -15.99 5.20 -5.55
C TRP A 71 -16.75 4.14 -6.37
N THR A 72 -16.49 4.09 -7.67
CA THR A 72 -17.21 3.23 -8.61
C THR A 72 -16.55 1.86 -8.81
N ASN A 73 -15.29 1.71 -8.41
CA ASN A 73 -14.52 0.47 -8.56
C ASN A 73 -14.77 -0.46 -7.36
N ASN A 74 -16.00 -0.94 -7.19
CA ASN A 74 -16.38 -1.77 -6.04
C ASN A 74 -15.93 -3.23 -6.22
N LEU A 75 -14.65 -3.48 -5.94
CA LEU A 75 -14.05 -4.81 -5.97
C LEU A 75 -14.18 -5.51 -4.62
N ASP A 76 -14.38 -6.82 -4.65
CA ASP A 76 -14.27 -7.67 -3.47
C ASP A 76 -12.81 -7.82 -3.01
N GLY A 77 -12.61 -8.39 -1.81
CA GLY A 77 -11.27 -8.51 -1.23
C GLY A 77 -10.26 -9.31 -2.08
N GLY A 78 -10.70 -10.27 -2.88
CA GLY A 78 -9.85 -11.06 -3.77
C GLY A 78 -9.59 -10.37 -5.11
N GLU A 79 -10.58 -9.68 -5.66
CA GLU A 79 -10.49 -8.95 -6.92
C GLU A 79 -9.49 -7.79 -6.86
N THR A 80 -9.33 -7.17 -5.68
CA THR A 80 -8.37 -6.07 -5.48
C THR A 80 -6.91 -6.42 -5.79
N PHE A 81 -6.50 -7.69 -5.70
CA PHE A 81 -5.17 -8.14 -6.11
C PHE A 81 -4.94 -7.99 -7.63
N TYR A 82 -6.02 -7.85 -8.40
CA TYR A 82 -6.04 -7.74 -9.86
C TYR A 82 -6.48 -6.35 -10.33
N LEU A 83 -6.23 -5.31 -9.53
CA LEU A 83 -6.55 -3.91 -9.86
C LEU A 83 -5.98 -3.42 -11.21
N THR A 84 -4.89 -4.04 -11.66
CA THR A 84 -4.21 -3.74 -12.92
C THR A 84 -3.91 -5.03 -13.68
N ASN A 85 -3.78 -4.93 -15.01
CA ASN A 85 -3.38 -6.06 -15.83
C ASN A 85 -1.92 -6.43 -15.53
N GLN A 86 -1.73 -7.64 -15.01
CA GLN A 86 -0.42 -8.19 -14.67
C GLN A 86 0.35 -8.61 -15.92
N SER A 87 1.64 -8.30 -15.99
CA SER A 87 2.52 -8.70 -17.11
C SER A 87 3.99 -8.68 -16.71
N ASN A 88 4.87 -9.27 -17.53
CA ASN A 88 6.33 -9.15 -17.36
C ASN A 88 6.91 -7.90 -18.07
N ASP A 89 6.08 -6.87 -18.34
CA ASP A 89 6.55 -5.62 -18.96
C ASP A 89 6.96 -4.60 -17.89
N GLU A 90 8.23 -4.16 -17.94
CA GLU A 90 8.81 -3.19 -17.01
C GLU A 90 8.08 -1.84 -17.01
N LYS A 91 7.53 -1.41 -18.15
CA LYS A 91 6.77 -0.15 -18.22
C LYS A 91 5.44 -0.27 -17.51
N GLU A 92 4.77 -1.42 -17.64
CA GLU A 92 3.52 -1.66 -16.91
C GLU A 92 3.78 -1.76 -15.42
N TRP A 93 4.85 -2.44 -15.00
CA TRP A 93 5.24 -2.49 -13.58
C TRP A 93 5.52 -1.10 -13.02
N LYS A 94 6.28 -0.29 -13.75
CA LYS A 94 6.58 1.10 -13.34
C LYS A 94 5.31 1.93 -13.15
N LYS A 95 4.30 1.79 -14.01
CA LYS A 95 3.00 2.47 -13.84
C LYS A 95 2.28 2.03 -12.57
N VAL A 96 2.36 0.75 -12.21
CA VAL A 96 1.77 0.22 -10.96
C VAL A 96 2.46 0.82 -9.74
N VAL A 97 3.79 0.87 -9.75
CA VAL A 97 4.56 1.54 -8.70
C VAL A 97 4.17 3.03 -8.60
N GLU A 98 4.17 3.75 -9.72
CA GLU A 98 3.78 5.17 -9.75
C GLU A 98 2.36 5.41 -9.22
N ARG A 99 1.40 4.55 -9.59
CA ARG A 99 0.03 4.60 -9.08
C ARG A 99 -0.01 4.40 -7.57
N SER A 100 0.73 3.42 -7.05
CA SER A 100 0.78 3.13 -5.61
C SER A 100 1.35 4.30 -4.80
N GLU A 101 2.40 4.97 -5.32
CA GLU A 101 2.95 6.16 -4.66
C GLU A 101 2.01 7.36 -4.73
N ASN A 102 1.31 7.54 -5.87
CA ASN A 102 0.30 8.59 -6.01
C ASN A 102 -0.87 8.36 -5.03
N ALA A 103 -1.31 7.11 -4.86
CA ALA A 103 -2.36 6.77 -3.91
C ALA A 103 -1.97 7.12 -2.47
N GLN A 104 -0.74 6.83 -2.06
CA GLN A 104 -0.22 7.27 -0.77
C GLN A 104 -0.20 8.80 -0.65
N ARG A 105 0.40 9.50 -1.62
CA ARG A 105 0.51 10.96 -1.59
C ARG A 105 -0.86 11.61 -1.47
N ASN A 106 -1.84 11.13 -2.24
CA ASN A 106 -3.20 11.62 -2.18
C ASN A 106 -3.85 11.34 -0.82
N LEU A 107 -3.79 10.11 -0.32
CA LEU A 107 -4.35 9.76 0.98
C LEU A 107 -3.76 10.62 2.11
N ARG A 108 -2.44 10.82 2.10
CA ARG A 108 -1.75 11.68 3.07
C ARG A 108 -2.21 13.13 2.97
N GLN A 109 -2.35 13.67 1.75
CA GLN A 109 -2.84 15.03 1.53
C GLN A 109 -4.27 15.19 2.07
N VAL A 110 -5.17 14.28 1.73
CA VAL A 110 -6.56 14.31 2.19
C VAL A 110 -6.62 14.22 3.72
N LEU A 111 -5.86 13.30 4.33
CA LEU A 111 -5.81 13.16 5.78
C LEU A 111 -5.27 14.41 6.48
N SER A 112 -4.35 15.15 5.86
CA SER A 112 -3.81 16.39 6.42
C SER A 112 -4.82 17.54 6.50
N ALA A 113 -5.91 17.47 5.73
CA ALA A 113 -6.98 18.46 5.73
C ALA A 113 -8.12 18.13 6.73
N ILE A 114 -8.11 16.92 7.31
CA ILE A 114 -9.16 16.46 8.23
C ILE A 114 -9.06 17.17 9.59
N THR A 115 -10.20 17.60 10.09
CA THR A 115 -10.35 18.19 11.42
C THR A 115 -10.47 17.12 12.50
N GLU A 116 -10.16 17.45 13.75
CA GLU A 116 -10.35 16.51 14.87
C GLU A 116 -11.80 16.03 15.02
N LYS A 117 -12.77 16.90 14.70
CA LYS A 117 -14.19 16.55 14.75
C LYS A 117 -14.57 15.52 13.69
N GLU A 118 -14.03 15.64 12.48
CA GLU A 118 -14.24 14.66 11.40
C GLU A 118 -13.55 13.33 11.73
N LEU A 119 -12.39 13.38 12.36
CA LEU A 119 -11.66 12.18 12.80
C LEU A 119 -12.46 11.32 13.79
N GLU A 120 -13.26 11.94 14.66
CA GLU A 120 -14.13 11.28 15.64
C GLU A 120 -15.40 10.66 15.01
N GLN A 121 -15.73 11.03 13.77
CA GLN A 121 -16.93 10.54 13.10
C GLN A 121 -16.71 9.16 12.47
N ASN A 122 -17.76 8.35 12.43
CA ASN A 122 -17.81 7.09 11.68
C ASN A 122 -16.66 6.12 11.98
N SER A 123 -16.09 6.20 13.19
CA SER A 123 -14.90 5.44 13.62
C SER A 123 -13.70 5.60 12.68
N LEU A 124 -13.53 6.79 12.09
CA LEU A 124 -12.50 7.05 11.10
C LEU A 124 -11.09 6.82 11.66
N GLU A 125 -10.81 7.26 12.89
CA GLU A 125 -9.53 7.00 13.55
C GLU A 125 -9.18 5.51 13.59
N GLY A 126 -10.12 4.66 14.00
CA GLY A 126 -9.91 3.20 14.02
C GLY A 126 -9.67 2.63 12.62
N LYS A 127 -10.46 3.06 11.63
CA LYS A 127 -10.29 2.62 10.23
C LYS A 127 -8.95 3.02 9.63
N LEU A 128 -8.42 4.19 10.01
CA LEU A 128 -7.10 4.64 9.60
C LEU A 128 -6.00 3.76 10.18
N LEU A 129 -6.10 3.40 11.47
CA LEU A 129 -5.18 2.46 12.10
C LEU A 129 -5.25 1.08 11.45
N ASP A 130 -6.45 0.57 11.16
CA ASP A 130 -6.65 -0.71 10.47
C ASP A 130 -5.94 -0.73 9.10
N ILE A 131 -6.04 0.36 8.34
CA ILE A 131 -5.36 0.52 7.05
C ILE A 131 -3.84 0.55 7.20
N MET A 132 -3.31 1.21 8.23
CA MET A 132 -1.87 1.24 8.48
C MET A 132 -1.34 -0.15 8.89
N LEU A 133 -2.09 -0.90 9.71
CA LEU A 133 -1.73 -2.27 10.08
C LEU A 133 -1.82 -3.23 8.89
N HIS A 134 -2.83 -3.06 8.04
CA HIS A 134 -3.01 -3.79 6.79
C HIS A 134 -1.84 -3.54 5.82
N ASP A 135 -1.45 -2.28 5.63
CA ASP A 135 -0.26 -1.88 4.87
C ASP A 135 1.01 -2.57 5.39
N ALA A 136 1.23 -2.54 6.70
CA ALA A 136 2.38 -3.17 7.34
C ALA A 136 2.41 -4.68 7.09
N TYR A 137 1.26 -5.35 7.23
CA TYR A 137 1.10 -6.78 7.01
C TYR A 137 1.50 -7.20 5.58
N HIS A 138 0.92 -6.56 4.56
CA HIS A 138 1.23 -6.89 3.16
C HIS A 138 2.64 -6.43 2.75
N THR A 139 3.16 -5.35 3.34
CA THR A 139 4.56 -4.95 3.16
C THR A 139 5.51 -6.04 3.66
N GLY A 140 5.20 -6.66 4.80
CA GLY A 140 5.93 -7.84 5.30
C GLY A 140 5.91 -9.01 4.32
N GLN A 141 4.78 -9.27 3.66
CA GLN A 141 4.67 -10.31 2.62
C GLN A 141 5.55 -10.00 1.41
N ILE A 142 5.55 -8.75 0.94
CA ILE A 142 6.42 -8.29 -0.16
C ILE A 142 7.90 -8.54 0.20
N ILE A 143 8.32 -8.13 1.40
CA ILE A 143 9.70 -8.33 1.86
C ILE A 143 10.03 -9.83 1.93
N GLN A 144 9.11 -10.67 2.41
CA GLN A 144 9.32 -12.11 2.48
C GLN A 144 9.51 -12.73 1.09
N LEU A 145 8.70 -12.32 0.11
CA LEU A 145 8.86 -12.77 -1.28
C LEU A 145 10.22 -12.34 -1.85
N ARG A 146 10.64 -11.10 -1.60
CA ARG A 146 11.98 -10.63 -2.02
C ARG A 146 13.10 -11.44 -1.38
N LYS A 147 12.98 -11.79 -0.10
CA LYS A 147 13.96 -12.65 0.60
C LYS A 147 14.03 -14.05 -0.02
N MET A 148 12.88 -14.64 -0.36
CA MET A 148 12.83 -15.95 -1.04
C MET A 148 13.49 -15.92 -2.41
N GLN A 149 13.40 -14.80 -3.13
CA GLN A 149 14.06 -14.60 -4.42
C GLN A 149 15.56 -14.26 -4.31
N GLY A 150 16.08 -13.99 -3.10
CA GLY A 150 17.41 -13.41 -2.92
C GLY A 150 17.52 -11.96 -3.43
N ALA A 151 16.39 -11.29 -3.70
CA ALA A 151 16.29 -9.94 -4.24
C ALA A 151 16.14 -8.86 -3.14
N TRP A 152 16.13 -9.26 -1.88
CA TRP A 152 16.17 -8.35 -0.73
C TRP A 152 17.63 -7.96 -0.42
N PRO A 153 17.98 -6.66 -0.31
CA PRO A 153 19.35 -6.25 0.00
C PRO A 153 19.84 -6.83 1.32
N ALA A 154 21.08 -7.33 1.34
CA ALA A 154 21.70 -7.89 2.54
C ALA A 154 22.01 -6.81 3.61
N ASN A 155 22.24 -5.58 3.17
CA ASN A 155 22.39 -4.38 4.01
C ASN A 155 21.46 -3.30 3.47
N ARG A 156 20.70 -2.64 4.35
CA ARG A 156 19.82 -1.51 4.04
C ARG A 156 20.31 -0.26 4.74
#